data_AF-A0A439VBX7-F1
#
_entry.id   AF-A0A439VBX7-F1
#
_cell.length_a   1.000
_cell.length_b   1.000
_cell.length_c   1.000
_cell.angle_alpha   90.00
_cell.angle_beta   90.00
_cell.angle_gamma   90.00
#
_symmetry.space_group_name_H-M   'P 1'
#
loop_
_entity.id
_entity.type
_entity.pdbx_description
1 polymer ?
#
loop_
_entity_poly.entity_id
_entity_poly.type
_entity_poly.pdbx_seq_one_letter_code
_entity_poly.pdbx_strand_id
1 'polypeptide(L)'
;MTDIKISNRSFGFVKGALAALALAAAGAAFWLTPAISAEDAVKIPPPALDEKASAGSEKAIFAGGCFWGVQGVFQHVKGVTKAVSGYTGGDKDTAVYETVGSGRTGHAESVEITYDPSEVTYGQLLQVYFSVAHNPTQLNFQGPDSGTQYRSTIFAENDAQKEIAQSYIAQLDQAKVFPQPIVTTLETGKTFYPAENYHQDFLTLNPTYPYIVYNDLPKVANLKALFPALYSDKPVLVQSASN
;
A
#
# COMPACT_ATOMS: atom_id res chain seq x y z
N MET A 1 -76.05 -13.28 -42.31
CA MET A 1 -74.72 -13.90 -42.52
C MET A 1 -74.00 -12.95 -43.45
N THR A 2 -72.99 -12.18 -43.03
CA THR A 2 -71.81 -12.58 -42.24
C THR A 2 -71.18 -11.33 -41.63
N ASP A 3 -70.89 -11.33 -40.33
CA ASP A 3 -70.11 -10.28 -39.64
C ASP A 3 -68.60 -10.49 -39.87
N ILE A 4 -67.90 -9.45 -40.32
CA ILE A 4 -66.44 -9.44 -40.44
C ILE A 4 -65.86 -8.68 -39.23
N LYS A 5 -65.24 -9.42 -38.30
CA LYS A 5 -64.41 -8.87 -37.23
C LYS A 5 -63.02 -8.53 -37.78
N ILE A 6 -62.65 -7.25 -37.77
CA ILE A 6 -61.27 -6.81 -37.98
C ILE A 6 -60.55 -6.87 -36.62
N SER A 7 -59.59 -7.78 -36.49
CA SER A 7 -58.75 -7.89 -35.28
C SER A 7 -57.63 -6.86 -35.32
N ASN A 8 -57.55 -6.03 -34.29
CA ASN A 8 -56.48 -5.07 -34.09
C ASN A 8 -55.25 -5.80 -33.48
N ARG A 9 -54.24 -6.09 -34.29
CA ARG A 9 -52.95 -6.68 -33.84
C ARG A 9 -51.79 -5.81 -34.30
N SER A 10 -51.37 -4.85 -33.47
CA SER A 10 -50.03 -4.23 -33.60
C SER A 10 -49.71 -3.29 -32.43
N PHE A 11 -49.51 -3.81 -31.22
CA PHE A 11 -48.91 -3.00 -30.14
C PHE A 11 -47.91 -3.76 -29.24
N GLY A 12 -47.43 -4.94 -29.66
CA GLY A 12 -46.53 -5.78 -28.87
C GLY A 12 -45.03 -5.59 -29.11
N PHE A 13 -44.61 -5.06 -30.27
CA PHE A 13 -43.19 -5.15 -30.66
C PHE A 13 -42.31 -3.96 -30.26
N VAL A 14 -42.88 -2.79 -29.92
CA VAL A 14 -42.08 -1.59 -29.63
C VAL A 14 -41.60 -1.54 -28.17
N LYS A 15 -42.31 -2.19 -27.24
CA LYS A 15 -41.95 -2.17 -25.80
C LYS A 15 -40.83 -3.17 -25.42
N GLY A 16 -40.62 -4.22 -26.21
CA GLY A 16 -39.56 -5.21 -25.94
C GLY A 16 -38.15 -4.72 -26.31
N ALA A 17 -38.03 -3.93 -27.39
CA ALA A 17 -36.73 -3.45 -27.88
C ALA A 17 -36.06 -2.42 -26.95
N LEU A 18 -36.86 -1.56 -26.31
CA LEU A 18 -36.34 -0.55 -25.36
C LEU A 18 -35.89 -1.16 -24.02
N ALA A 19 -36.54 -2.22 -23.55
CA ALA A 19 -36.13 -2.93 -22.33
C ALA A 19 -34.81 -3.70 -22.52
N ALA A 20 -34.59 -4.29 -23.71
CA ALA A 20 -33.35 -5.01 -24.03
C ALA A 20 -32.13 -4.08 -24.15
N LEU A 21 -32.31 -2.86 -24.69
CA LEU A 21 -31.24 -1.86 -24.79
C LEU A 21 -30.84 -1.28 -23.43
N ALA A 22 -31.79 -1.09 -22.50
CA ALA A 22 -31.49 -0.60 -21.15
C ALA A 22 -30.71 -1.63 -20.31
N LEU A 23 -31.02 -2.93 -20.45
CA LEU A 23 -30.30 -4.02 -19.78
C LEU A 23 -28.90 -4.24 -20.37
N ALA A 24 -28.72 -4.09 -21.68
CA ALA A 24 -27.41 -4.18 -22.31
C ALA A 24 -26.49 -3.00 -21.92
N ALA A 25 -27.02 -1.78 -21.81
CA ALA A 25 -26.26 -0.61 -21.36
C ALA A 25 -25.89 -0.68 -19.87
N ALA A 26 -26.79 -1.18 -19.01
CA ALA A 26 -26.49 -1.41 -17.59
C ALA A 26 -25.49 -2.56 -17.37
N GLY A 27 -25.58 -3.63 -18.18
CA GLY A 27 -24.60 -4.71 -18.20
C GLY A 27 -23.22 -4.22 -18.63
N ALA A 28 -23.12 -3.47 -19.73
CA ALA A 28 -21.85 -2.93 -20.22
C ALA A 28 -21.20 -1.92 -19.25
N ALA A 29 -22.00 -1.13 -18.53
CA ALA A 29 -21.49 -0.21 -17.50
C ALA A 29 -20.90 -0.96 -16.28
N PHE A 30 -21.38 -2.16 -15.97
CA PHE A 30 -20.86 -2.99 -14.87
C PHE A 30 -19.56 -3.74 -15.24
N TRP A 31 -19.23 -3.85 -16.54
CA TRP A 31 -17.98 -4.43 -17.03
C TRP A 31 -16.88 -3.39 -17.30
N LEU A 32 -17.19 -2.09 -17.16
CA LEU A 32 -16.26 -0.98 -17.43
C LEU A 32 -15.79 -0.26 -16.18
N THR A 33 -16.20 -0.69 -14.98
CA THR A 33 -15.46 -0.31 -13.78
C THR A 33 -14.17 -1.12 -13.80
N PRO A 34 -12.98 -0.52 -14.02
CA PRO A 34 -11.79 -1.15 -13.49
C PRO A 34 -12.12 -1.38 -12.01
N ALA A 35 -12.10 -2.64 -11.56
CA ALA A 35 -11.79 -2.86 -10.16
C ALA A 35 -10.55 -2.00 -9.92
N ILE A 36 -10.53 -1.10 -8.95
CA ILE A 36 -9.29 -0.46 -8.53
C ILE A 36 -8.94 -1.27 -7.29
N SER A 37 -7.91 -2.12 -7.37
CA SER A 37 -7.47 -2.91 -6.21
C SER A 37 -6.44 -2.16 -5.38
N ALA A 38 -6.12 -0.92 -5.75
CA ALA A 38 -5.36 -0.05 -4.89
C ALA A 38 -6.14 0.18 -3.60
N GLU A 39 -5.47 -0.04 -2.48
CA GLU A 39 -6.02 0.22 -1.17
C GLU A 39 -6.32 1.71 -1.02
N ASP A 40 -7.52 2.02 -0.54
CA ASP A 40 -7.93 3.42 -0.33
C ASP A 40 -7.08 4.05 0.78
N ALA A 41 -6.48 5.19 0.49
CA ALA A 41 -5.75 5.94 1.50
C ALA A 41 -6.71 6.55 2.53
N VAL A 42 -6.36 6.44 3.82
CA VAL A 42 -7.19 6.88 4.94
C VAL A 42 -6.60 8.14 5.56
N LYS A 43 -7.38 9.20 5.68
CA LYS A 43 -6.97 10.40 6.44
C LYS A 43 -6.95 10.08 7.93
N ILE A 44 -5.77 10.03 8.53
CA ILE A 44 -5.56 9.69 9.94
C ILE A 44 -4.91 10.84 10.72
N PRO A 45 -5.17 10.98 12.02
CA PRO A 45 -4.54 12.02 12.83
C PRO A 45 -3.02 11.81 12.93
N PRO A 46 -2.23 12.89 13.09
CA PRO A 46 -0.81 12.76 13.40
C PRO A 46 -0.60 12.06 14.75
N PRO A 47 0.55 11.39 14.96
CA PRO A 47 0.87 10.74 16.23
C PRO A 47 0.87 11.74 17.39
N ALA A 48 0.26 11.33 18.51
CA ALA A 48 0.25 12.12 19.75
C ALA A 48 1.58 11.98 20.51
N LEU A 49 2.27 10.84 20.36
CA LEU A 49 3.62 10.60 20.84
C LEU A 49 4.53 10.47 19.63
N ASP A 50 5.64 11.21 19.64
CA ASP A 50 6.65 11.16 18.59
C ASP A 50 8.03 11.50 19.18
N GLU A 51 9.07 11.18 18.41
CA GLU A 51 10.42 11.61 18.72
C GLU A 51 10.60 13.11 18.52
N LYS A 52 11.63 13.66 19.16
CA LYS A 52 12.02 15.04 18.91
C LYS A 52 12.86 15.09 17.65
N ALA A 53 12.55 16.06 16.79
CA ALA A 53 13.38 16.38 15.64
C ALA A 53 14.85 16.53 16.07
N SER A 54 15.72 15.75 15.45
CA SER A 54 17.14 15.71 15.76
C SER A 54 17.94 15.58 14.47
N ALA A 55 19.08 16.26 14.39
CA ALA A 55 19.94 16.16 13.23
C ALA A 55 20.66 14.80 13.24
N GLY A 56 20.69 14.13 12.10
CA GLY A 56 21.38 12.85 11.99
C GLY A 56 20.74 11.95 10.95
N SER A 57 20.95 10.66 11.14
CA SER A 57 20.46 9.63 10.25
C SER A 57 19.94 8.48 11.10
N GLU A 58 18.66 8.16 10.92
CA GLU A 58 17.98 7.07 11.60
C GLU A 58 17.41 6.07 10.58
N LYS A 59 17.03 4.89 11.06
CA LYS A 59 16.47 3.81 10.25
C LYS A 59 15.12 3.38 10.78
N ALA A 60 14.18 3.13 9.87
CA ALA A 60 12.90 2.48 10.15
C ALA A 60 12.71 1.29 9.21
N ILE A 61 12.10 0.20 9.68
CA ILE A 61 11.82 -0.96 8.83
C ILE A 61 10.32 -1.28 8.89
N PHE A 62 9.67 -1.20 7.74
CA PHE A 62 8.23 -1.45 7.62
C PHE A 62 7.94 -2.54 6.58
N ALA A 63 6.96 -3.40 6.89
CA ALA A 63 6.37 -4.37 5.97
C ALA A 63 4.86 -4.09 5.83
N GLY A 64 4.34 -4.14 4.61
CA GLY A 64 2.96 -3.75 4.32
C GLY A 64 2.54 -4.17 2.92
N GLY A 65 2.78 -5.43 2.55
CA GLY A 65 2.51 -5.94 1.21
C GLY A 65 3.73 -5.95 0.30
N CYS A 66 3.51 -5.91 -1.02
CA CYS A 66 4.60 -5.88 -1.99
C CYS A 66 5.52 -4.67 -1.72
N PHE A 67 6.82 -4.94 -1.53
CA PHE A 67 7.78 -3.91 -1.19
C PHE A 67 8.01 -2.87 -2.31
N TRP A 68 7.56 -3.09 -3.54
CA TRP A 68 7.75 -2.15 -4.66
C TRP A 68 6.95 -0.88 -4.45
N GLY A 69 5.68 -1.02 -4.06
CA GLY A 69 4.82 0.09 -3.67
C GLY A 69 5.28 0.77 -2.40
N VAL A 70 5.63 -0.01 -1.38
CA VAL A 70 6.10 0.53 -0.09
C VAL A 70 7.40 1.34 -0.29
N GLN A 71 8.38 0.80 -1.03
CA GLN A 71 9.60 1.49 -1.38
C GLN A 71 9.26 2.77 -2.15
N GLY A 72 8.46 2.66 -3.21
CA GLY A 72 8.05 3.81 -4.01
C GLY A 72 7.41 4.94 -3.19
N VAL A 73 6.55 4.61 -2.22
CA VAL A 73 5.98 5.62 -1.30
C VAL A 73 7.08 6.34 -0.53
N PHE A 74 7.97 5.60 0.15
CA PHE A 74 8.99 6.22 1.00
C PHE A 74 10.12 6.88 0.21
N GLN A 75 10.37 6.47 -1.03
CA GLN A 75 11.28 7.19 -1.94
C GLN A 75 10.82 8.62 -2.19
N HIS A 76 9.51 8.86 -2.16
CA HIS A 76 8.89 10.16 -2.40
C HIS A 76 8.64 10.97 -1.11
N VAL A 77 9.19 10.58 0.04
CA VAL A 77 9.07 11.33 1.30
C VAL A 77 10.30 12.22 1.51
N LYS A 78 10.10 13.53 1.67
CA LYS A 78 11.13 14.50 2.07
C LYS A 78 11.74 14.11 3.42
N GLY A 79 13.04 14.33 3.58
CA GLY A 79 13.80 13.84 4.73
C GLY A 79 14.20 12.36 4.63
N VAL A 80 13.56 11.53 3.78
CA VAL A 80 14.08 10.19 3.48
C VAL A 80 15.26 10.32 2.53
N THR A 81 16.36 9.69 2.88
CA THR A 81 17.62 9.71 2.11
C THR A 81 17.90 8.37 1.41
N LYS A 82 17.29 7.27 1.90
CA LYS A 82 17.39 5.95 1.27
C LYS A 82 16.15 5.11 1.62
N ALA A 83 15.64 4.35 0.66
CA ALA A 83 14.62 3.33 0.89
C ALA A 83 15.00 2.05 0.14
N VAL A 84 15.30 0.97 0.87
CA VAL A 84 15.82 -0.29 0.33
C VAL A 84 14.80 -1.39 0.54
N SER A 85 14.38 -2.05 -0.54
CA SER A 85 13.52 -3.24 -0.48
C SER A 85 14.32 -4.45 0.04
N GLY A 86 13.70 -5.28 0.86
CA GLY A 86 14.35 -6.44 1.44
C GLY A 86 13.40 -7.38 2.17
N TYR A 87 14.01 -8.25 2.96
CA TYR A 87 13.35 -9.32 3.70
C TYR A 87 13.69 -9.18 5.19
N THR A 88 12.70 -9.28 6.07
CA THR A 88 12.92 -9.20 7.53
C THR A 88 12.04 -10.17 8.29
N GLY A 89 12.57 -10.76 9.36
CA GLY A 89 11.82 -11.60 10.30
C GLY A 89 12.26 -13.06 10.34
N GLY A 90 12.69 -13.61 9.20
CA GLY A 90 13.25 -14.96 9.06
C GLY A 90 14.78 -15.01 9.10
N ASP A 91 15.35 -16.16 8.73
CA ASP A 91 16.79 -16.41 8.77
C ASP A 91 17.52 -15.94 7.50
N LYS A 92 18.80 -15.56 7.65
CA LYS A 92 19.68 -15.05 6.58
C LYS A 92 19.71 -15.95 5.33
N ASP A 93 19.88 -17.25 5.53
CA ASP A 93 20.10 -18.20 4.43
C ASP A 93 18.84 -18.41 3.57
N THR A 94 17.69 -17.89 4.02
CA THR A 94 16.40 -17.99 3.33
C THR A 94 15.93 -16.64 2.77
N ALA A 95 16.73 -15.58 2.90
CA ALA A 95 16.43 -14.23 2.44
C ALA A 95 16.74 -14.05 0.92
N VAL A 96 16.11 -14.88 0.09
CA VAL A 96 16.18 -14.81 -1.38
C VAL A 96 14.78 -14.91 -1.96
N TYR A 97 14.50 -14.17 -3.02
CA TYR A 97 13.14 -13.92 -3.51
C TYR A 97 12.33 -15.20 -3.73
N GLU A 98 12.89 -16.19 -4.43
CA GLU A 98 12.20 -17.42 -4.79
C GLU A 98 11.84 -18.26 -3.55
N THR A 99 12.62 -18.13 -2.48
CA THR A 99 12.40 -18.86 -1.23
C THR A 99 11.41 -18.11 -0.34
N VAL A 100 11.51 -16.78 -0.26
CA VAL A 100 10.57 -15.92 0.48
C VAL A 100 9.16 -15.99 -0.12
N GLY A 101 9.04 -16.00 -1.45
CA GLY A 101 7.76 -16.10 -2.17
C GLY A 101 6.95 -17.35 -1.84
N SER A 102 7.56 -18.37 -1.21
CA SER A 102 6.82 -19.53 -0.69
C SER A 102 5.99 -19.24 0.56
N GLY A 103 6.25 -18.13 1.27
CA GLY A 103 5.62 -17.77 2.55
C GLY A 103 6.07 -18.61 3.75
N ARG A 104 7.10 -19.46 3.60
CA ARG A 104 7.52 -20.44 4.63
C ARG A 104 8.77 -20.05 5.43
N THR A 105 9.39 -18.93 5.11
CA THR A 105 10.68 -18.50 5.69
C THR A 105 10.53 -17.65 6.95
N GLY A 106 9.33 -17.15 7.22
CA GLY A 106 9.08 -16.16 8.28
C GLY A 106 9.44 -14.72 7.90
N HIS A 107 10.06 -14.51 6.73
CA HIS A 107 10.31 -13.17 6.22
C HIS A 107 9.01 -12.48 5.82
N ALA A 108 8.94 -11.17 6.07
CA ALA A 108 8.09 -10.25 5.34
C ALA A 108 8.92 -9.56 4.26
N GLU A 109 8.31 -9.26 3.12
CA GLU A 109 8.78 -8.18 2.25
C GLU A 109 8.70 -6.87 3.04
N SER A 110 9.85 -6.20 3.17
CA SER A 110 10.01 -5.02 4.00
C SER A 110 10.85 -3.96 3.29
N VAL A 111 10.81 -2.74 3.81
CA VAL A 111 11.62 -1.62 3.35
C VAL A 111 12.38 -1.03 4.52
N GLU A 112 13.71 -1.00 4.43
CA GLU A 112 14.58 -0.22 5.32
C GLU A 112 14.67 1.21 4.80
N ILE A 113 14.22 2.16 5.62
CA ILE A 113 14.12 3.58 5.32
C ILE A 113 15.16 4.31 6.16
N THR A 114 16.16 4.91 5.51
CA THR A 114 17.07 5.85 6.15
C THR A 114 16.53 7.26 6.01
N TYR A 115 16.41 7.99 7.12
CA TYR A 115 15.82 9.33 7.15
C TYR A 115 16.57 10.29 8.09
N ASP A 116 16.38 11.59 7.86
CA ASP A 116 16.84 12.66 8.75
C ASP A 116 15.66 13.09 9.67
N PRO A 117 15.73 12.81 10.99
CA PRO A 117 14.67 13.17 11.94
C PRO A 117 14.40 14.68 12.05
N SER A 118 15.30 15.53 11.56
CA SER A 118 15.09 16.98 11.51
C SER A 118 14.18 17.43 10.36
N GLU A 119 14.02 16.58 9.34
CA GLU A 119 13.13 16.82 8.20
C GLU A 119 11.85 15.98 8.25
N VAL A 120 11.94 14.73 8.71
CA VAL A 120 10.80 13.82 8.89
C VAL A 120 11.00 12.94 10.11
N THR A 121 10.04 12.92 11.03
CA THR A 121 10.13 12.09 12.25
C THR A 121 9.63 10.66 12.02
N TYR A 122 10.02 9.74 12.89
CA TYR A 122 9.51 8.37 12.92
C TYR A 122 7.97 8.33 12.95
N GLY A 123 7.33 9.17 13.76
CA GLY A 123 5.88 9.26 13.81
C GLY A 123 5.26 9.73 12.48
N GLN A 124 5.89 10.67 11.77
CA GLN A 124 5.43 11.06 10.43
C GLN A 124 5.59 9.93 9.41
N LEU A 125 6.67 9.15 9.50
CA LEU A 125 6.84 7.95 8.68
C LEU A 125 5.76 6.90 8.97
N LEU A 126 5.40 6.69 10.25
CA LEU A 126 4.29 5.83 10.64
C LEU A 126 2.94 6.36 10.12
N GLN A 127 2.73 7.67 10.15
CA GLN A 127 1.52 8.28 9.61
C GLN A 127 1.39 8.00 8.11
N VAL A 128 2.49 8.12 7.34
CA VAL A 128 2.51 7.74 5.92
C VAL A 128 2.27 6.24 5.75
N TYR A 129 2.92 5.40 6.56
CA TYR A 129 2.75 3.94 6.56
C TYR A 129 1.28 3.53 6.69
N PHE A 130 0.62 3.95 7.76
CA PHE A 130 -0.79 3.58 8.03
C PHE A 130 -1.80 4.26 7.10
N SER A 131 -1.48 5.45 6.57
CA SER A 131 -2.41 6.23 5.75
C SER A 131 -2.39 5.83 4.27
N VAL A 132 -1.21 5.47 3.75
CA VAL A 132 -0.95 5.42 2.30
C VAL A 132 -0.25 4.14 1.85
N ALA A 133 0.70 3.61 2.64
CA ALA A 133 1.55 2.54 2.16
C ALA A 133 0.81 1.21 1.96
N HIS A 134 -0.17 0.94 2.83
CA HIS A 134 -0.91 -0.33 2.84
C HIS A 134 -2.22 -0.25 3.65
N ASN A 135 -3.05 -1.29 3.60
CA ASN A 135 -4.21 -1.49 4.48
C ASN A 135 -3.81 -2.27 5.76
N PRO A 136 -3.77 -1.62 6.95
CA PRO A 136 -3.29 -2.24 8.19
C PRO A 136 -4.27 -3.23 8.82
N THR A 137 -5.43 -3.49 8.20
CA THR A 137 -6.47 -4.39 8.71
C THR A 137 -6.49 -5.75 8.02
N GLN A 138 -5.69 -5.93 6.95
CA GLN A 138 -5.63 -7.17 6.19
C GLN A 138 -4.53 -8.09 6.73
N LEU A 139 -4.94 -9.23 7.29
CA LEU A 139 -4.05 -10.20 7.91
C LEU A 139 -3.44 -11.14 6.86
N ASN A 140 -2.12 -11.05 6.65
CA ASN A 140 -1.34 -11.89 5.73
C ASN A 140 -1.75 -11.78 4.25
N PHE A 141 -2.21 -10.61 3.82
CA PHE A 141 -2.36 -10.23 2.41
C PHE A 141 -2.41 -8.72 2.30
N GLN A 142 -2.13 -8.17 1.11
CA GLN A 142 -2.40 -6.79 0.72
C GLN A 142 -2.87 -6.75 -0.72
N GLY A 143 -4.04 -6.17 -0.96
CA GLY A 143 -4.68 -6.16 -2.28
C GLY A 143 -4.67 -7.55 -2.95
N PRO A 144 -4.01 -7.74 -4.12
CA PRO A 144 -3.94 -9.02 -4.82
C PRO A 144 -2.95 -10.03 -4.22
N ASP A 145 -2.07 -9.62 -3.31
CA ASP A 145 -0.94 -10.42 -2.85
C ASP A 145 -1.24 -11.12 -1.53
N SER A 146 -1.21 -12.45 -1.54
CA SER A 146 -1.58 -13.29 -0.39
C SER A 146 -0.40 -14.10 0.14
N GLY A 147 -0.21 -14.08 1.45
CA GLY A 147 0.85 -14.80 2.14
C GLY A 147 1.44 -14.03 3.32
N THR A 148 2.09 -14.74 4.23
CA THR A 148 2.73 -14.16 5.43
C THR A 148 3.88 -13.22 5.08
N GLN A 149 4.45 -13.34 3.88
CA GLN A 149 5.45 -12.43 3.34
C GLN A 149 4.87 -11.03 3.04
N TYR A 150 3.55 -10.89 2.89
CA TYR A 150 2.86 -9.63 2.63
C TYR A 150 2.18 -9.05 3.88
N ARG A 151 2.45 -9.61 5.06
CA ARG A 151 1.82 -9.16 6.31
C ARG A 151 2.21 -7.71 6.65
N SER A 152 1.34 -7.04 7.38
CA SER A 152 1.64 -5.75 7.99
C SER A 152 2.47 -5.96 9.28
N THR A 153 3.69 -5.44 9.30
CA THR A 153 4.59 -5.52 10.46
C THR A 153 5.48 -4.28 10.53
N ILE A 154 5.69 -3.76 11.74
CA ILE A 154 6.72 -2.79 12.06
C ILE A 154 7.86 -3.54 12.76
N PHE A 155 9.07 -3.44 12.23
CA PHE A 155 10.27 -3.95 12.89
C PHE A 155 10.98 -2.76 13.55
N ALA A 156 10.76 -2.60 14.85
CA ALA A 156 11.32 -1.47 15.60
C ALA A 156 12.81 -1.69 15.88
N GLU A 157 13.62 -0.69 15.53
CA GLU A 157 15.08 -0.73 15.65
C GLU A 157 15.55 -0.45 17.08
N ASN A 158 14.71 0.20 17.90
CA ASN A 158 15.01 0.54 19.29
C ASN A 158 13.72 0.69 20.12
N ASP A 159 13.90 0.87 21.44
CA ASP A 159 12.78 0.99 22.39
C ASP A 159 11.90 2.24 22.15
N ALA A 160 12.49 3.34 21.68
CA ALA A 160 11.72 4.56 21.40
C ALA A 160 10.78 4.35 20.21
N GLN A 161 11.26 3.74 19.12
CA GLN A 161 10.41 3.38 17.98
C GLN A 161 9.30 2.41 18.39
N LYS A 162 9.62 1.42 19.22
CA LYS A 162 8.63 0.49 19.75
C LYS A 162 7.52 1.22 20.51
N GLU A 163 7.88 2.14 21.41
CA GLU A 163 6.93 2.91 22.20
C GLU A 163 6.05 3.81 21.32
N ILE A 164 6.65 4.55 20.38
CA ILE A 164 5.94 5.42 19.45
C ILE A 164 4.97 4.60 18.57
N ALA A 165 5.44 3.50 17.98
CA ALA A 165 4.61 2.63 17.15
C ALA A 165 3.42 2.04 17.92
N GLN A 166 3.68 1.53 19.13
CA GLN A 166 2.63 0.97 19.98
C GLN A 166 1.59 2.04 20.38
N SER A 167 2.06 3.22 20.78
CA SER A 167 1.19 4.36 21.11
C SER A 167 0.34 4.78 19.92
N TYR A 168 0.94 4.81 18.73
CA TYR A 168 0.24 5.25 17.53
C TYR A 168 -0.81 4.23 17.05
N ILE A 169 -0.50 2.93 17.09
CA ILE A 169 -1.50 1.87 16.82
C ILE A 169 -2.70 2.03 17.77
N ALA A 170 -2.44 2.19 19.07
CA ALA A 170 -3.50 2.37 20.07
C ALA A 170 -4.33 3.65 19.81
N GLN A 171 -3.68 4.75 19.42
CA GLN A 171 -4.36 5.99 19.04
C GLN A 171 -5.29 5.79 17.84
N LEU A 172 -4.84 5.08 16.80
CA LEU A 172 -5.62 4.84 15.58
C LEU A 172 -6.81 3.90 15.86
N ASP A 173 -6.61 2.84 16.66
CA ASP A 173 -7.68 1.96 17.12
C ASP A 173 -8.73 2.72 17.93
N GLN A 174 -8.30 3.60 18.84
CA GLN A 174 -9.21 4.44 19.63
C GLN A 174 -9.99 5.42 18.75
N ALA A 175 -9.32 6.01 17.75
CA ALA A 175 -9.94 6.95 16.82
C ALA A 175 -10.92 6.27 15.84
N LYS A 176 -10.88 4.94 15.69
CA LYS A 176 -11.74 4.15 14.79
C LYS A 176 -11.72 4.67 13.34
N VAL A 177 -10.54 5.08 12.88
CA VAL A 177 -10.34 5.60 11.52
C VAL A 177 -10.36 4.47 10.47
N PHE A 178 -10.10 3.23 10.88
CA PHE A 178 -10.21 2.05 10.03
C PHE A 178 -11.52 1.29 10.28
N PRO A 179 -12.09 0.64 9.23
CA PRO A 179 -13.35 -0.09 9.35
C PRO A 179 -13.23 -1.40 10.13
N GLN A 180 -12.01 -1.91 10.30
CA GLN A 180 -11.67 -3.15 11.01
C GLN A 180 -10.48 -2.88 11.94
N PRO A 181 -10.24 -3.74 12.96
CA PRO A 181 -9.09 -3.60 13.85
C PRO A 181 -7.76 -3.65 13.09
N ILE A 182 -6.77 -2.90 13.57
CA ILE A 182 -5.41 -2.98 13.06
C ILE A 182 -4.82 -4.35 13.43
N VAL A 183 -4.25 -5.05 12.45
CA VAL A 183 -3.57 -6.34 12.62
C VAL A 183 -2.05 -6.24 12.50
N THR A 184 -1.53 -5.02 12.33
CA THR A 184 -0.08 -4.73 12.27
C THR A 184 0.63 -5.28 13.49
N THR A 185 1.62 -6.14 13.29
CA THR A 185 2.47 -6.64 14.38
C THR A 185 3.64 -5.70 14.65
N LEU A 186 4.15 -5.74 15.88
CA LEU A 186 5.35 -5.02 16.30
C LEU A 186 6.42 -6.02 16.73
N GLU A 187 7.51 -6.09 15.99
CA GLU A 187 8.62 -7.01 16.22
C GLU A 187 9.92 -6.22 16.50
N THR A 188 10.84 -6.79 17.28
CA THR A 188 12.12 -6.18 17.65
C THR A 188 13.27 -7.16 17.47
N GLY A 189 14.48 -6.67 17.22
CA GLY A 189 15.68 -7.51 17.15
C GLY A 189 15.70 -8.44 15.92
N LYS A 190 15.03 -8.05 14.84
CA LYS A 190 15.02 -8.76 13.56
C LYS A 190 15.98 -8.10 12.59
N THR A 191 16.79 -8.91 11.91
CA THR A 191 17.76 -8.42 10.93
C THR A 191 17.09 -8.17 9.58
N PHE A 192 17.38 -7.02 8.98
CA PHE A 192 17.03 -6.70 7.59
C PHE A 192 18.05 -7.31 6.61
N TYR A 193 17.56 -7.95 5.56
CA TYR A 193 18.36 -8.48 4.46
C TYR A 193 17.94 -7.80 3.16
N PRO A 194 18.82 -7.01 2.51
CA PRO A 194 18.49 -6.36 1.25
C PRO A 194 18.09 -7.39 0.17
N ALA A 195 17.02 -7.09 -0.55
CA ALA A 195 16.61 -7.86 -1.72
C ALA A 195 17.57 -7.64 -2.88
N GLU A 196 17.48 -8.52 -3.87
CA GLU A 196 18.25 -8.51 -5.09
C GLU A 196 18.11 -7.17 -5.85
N ASN A 197 19.17 -6.74 -6.53
CA ASN A 197 19.22 -5.42 -7.18
C ASN A 197 18.07 -5.17 -8.17
N TYR A 198 17.54 -6.23 -8.79
CA TYR A 198 16.44 -6.11 -9.75
C TYR A 198 15.09 -5.77 -9.09
N HIS A 199 14.96 -5.90 -7.76
CA HIS A 199 13.79 -5.42 -7.01
C HIS A 199 13.91 -3.96 -6.55
N GLN A 200 15.12 -3.40 -6.57
CA GLN A 200 15.35 -2.03 -6.10
C GLN A 200 14.86 -1.02 -7.14
N ASP A 201 14.20 0.03 -6.66
CA ASP A 201 13.69 1.13 -7.49
C ASP A 201 12.63 0.66 -8.51
N PHE A 202 12.00 -0.51 -8.31
CA PHE A 202 11.21 -1.19 -9.35
C PHE A 202 10.03 -0.35 -9.86
N LEU A 203 9.27 0.30 -8.97
CA LEU A 203 8.17 1.21 -9.33
C LEU A 203 8.68 2.32 -10.26
N THR A 204 9.77 2.98 -9.87
CA THR A 204 10.36 4.10 -10.60
C THR A 204 10.90 3.67 -11.96
N LEU A 205 11.55 2.50 -12.03
CA LEU A 205 12.15 1.98 -13.26
C LEU A 205 11.12 1.35 -14.20
N ASN A 206 9.96 0.94 -13.70
CA ASN A 206 8.91 0.24 -14.46
C ASN A 206 7.53 0.89 -14.28
N PRO A 207 7.36 2.21 -14.52
CA PRO A 207 6.13 2.94 -14.17
C PRO A 207 4.91 2.54 -15.01
N THR A 208 5.11 1.84 -16.13
CA THR A 208 4.04 1.33 -17.00
C THR A 208 3.75 -0.15 -16.79
N TYR A 209 4.46 -0.83 -15.87
CA TYR A 209 4.20 -2.23 -15.57
C TYR A 209 2.79 -2.36 -14.99
N PRO A 210 1.92 -3.26 -15.52
CA PRO A 210 0.50 -3.26 -15.15
C PRO A 210 0.24 -3.37 -13.65
N TYR A 211 1.04 -4.18 -12.94
CA TYR A 211 0.95 -4.30 -11.49
C TYR A 211 1.24 -2.95 -10.79
N ILE A 212 2.30 -2.25 -11.20
CA ILE A 212 2.68 -0.93 -10.66
C ILE A 212 1.57 0.10 -10.91
N VAL A 213 1.06 0.16 -12.13
CA VAL A 213 0.00 1.11 -12.52
C VAL A 213 -1.25 0.94 -11.66
N TYR A 214 -1.57 -0.31 -11.35
CA TYR A 214 -2.82 -0.66 -10.71
C TYR A 214 -2.77 -0.61 -9.18
N ASN A 215 -1.66 -1.06 -8.58
CA ASN A 215 -1.54 -1.23 -7.14
C ASN A 215 -0.70 -0.12 -6.47
N ASP A 216 0.31 0.41 -7.15
CA ASP A 216 1.38 1.19 -6.50
C ASP A 216 1.41 2.68 -6.87
N LEU A 217 1.18 3.04 -8.14
CA LEU A 217 1.07 4.45 -8.55
C LEU A 217 -0.04 5.21 -7.78
N PRO A 218 -1.21 4.61 -7.48
CA PRO A 218 -2.21 5.27 -6.65
C PRO A 218 -1.69 5.61 -5.24
N LYS A 219 -0.79 4.80 -4.67
CA LYS A 219 -0.18 5.08 -3.36
C LYS A 219 0.67 6.35 -3.41
N VAL A 220 1.50 6.50 -4.43
CA VAL A 220 2.31 7.73 -4.62
C VAL A 220 1.43 8.96 -4.86
N ALA A 221 0.35 8.82 -5.63
CA ALA A 221 -0.62 9.90 -5.82
C ALA A 221 -1.32 10.28 -4.49
N ASN A 222 -1.69 9.29 -3.68
CA ASN A 222 -2.28 9.50 -2.37
C ASN A 222 -1.31 10.16 -1.38
N LEU A 223 -0.02 9.80 -1.41
CA LEU A 223 1.02 10.49 -0.64
C LEU A 223 1.05 11.98 -0.98
N LYS A 224 1.09 12.31 -2.29
CA LYS A 224 1.10 13.70 -2.76
C LYS A 224 -0.16 14.46 -2.34
N ALA A 225 -1.32 13.81 -2.38
CA ALA A 225 -2.61 14.43 -2.06
C ALA A 225 -2.82 14.64 -0.56
N LEU A 226 -2.43 13.67 0.29
CA LEU A 226 -2.67 13.69 1.73
C LEU A 226 -1.54 14.35 2.52
N PHE A 227 -0.30 14.23 2.05
CA PHE A 227 0.90 14.74 2.73
C PHE A 227 1.75 15.64 1.81
N PRO A 228 1.19 16.71 1.22
CA PRO A 228 1.94 17.57 0.29
C PRO A 228 3.19 18.22 0.92
N ALA A 229 3.18 18.44 2.24
CA ALA A 229 4.33 18.95 2.97
C ALA A 229 5.50 17.95 3.01
N LEU A 230 5.20 16.65 3.13
CA LEU A 230 6.18 15.57 3.16
C LEU A 230 6.50 15.02 1.77
N TYR A 231 5.73 15.32 0.74
CA TYR A 231 5.95 14.77 -0.59
C TYR A 231 7.10 15.46 -1.35
N SER A 232 7.92 14.67 -2.04
CA SER A 232 8.96 15.06 -2.99
C SER A 232 8.64 14.53 -4.40
N ASP A 233 8.69 15.38 -5.43
CA ASP A 233 8.59 14.92 -6.83
C ASP A 233 9.84 14.12 -7.30
N LYS A 234 10.94 14.17 -6.53
CA LYS A 234 12.18 13.47 -6.85
C LYS A 234 12.34 12.27 -5.91
N PRO A 235 12.19 11.03 -6.40
CA PRO A 235 12.39 9.85 -5.58
C PRO A 235 13.88 9.67 -5.24
N VAL A 236 14.19 9.23 -4.02
CA VAL A 236 15.56 8.81 -3.64
C VAL A 236 15.83 7.38 -4.10
N LEU A 237 16.73 7.20 -5.06
CA LEU A 237 16.97 5.90 -5.69
C LEU A 237 18.20 5.19 -5.12
N VAL A 238 18.07 3.89 -4.84
CA VAL A 238 19.17 3.05 -4.31
C VAL A 238 20.34 3.03 -5.29
N GLN A 239 20.06 2.91 -6.59
CA GLN A 239 21.09 2.84 -7.62
C GLN A 239 21.83 4.18 -7.83
N SER A 240 21.21 5.31 -7.50
CA SER A 240 21.84 6.65 -7.61
C SER A 240 22.74 6.99 -6.42
N ALA A 241 22.52 6.37 -5.27
CA ALA A 241 23.28 6.59 -4.04
C ALA A 241 24.58 5.74 -3.95
N SER A 242 24.90 4.98 -5.00
CA SER A 242 26.06 4.08 -5.06
C SER A 242 27.22 4.61 -5.93
N ASN A 243 27.13 5.87 -6.41
CA ASN A 243 28.15 6.54 -7.22
C ASN A 243 28.79 7.71 -6.49
#